data_AF-A0A7H1Q3Q0-F1
#
_entry.id   AF-A0A7H1Q3Q0-F1
#
_cell.length_a   1.000
_cell.length_b   1.000
_cell.length_c   1.000
_cell.angle_alpha   90.00
_cell.angle_beta   90.00
_cell.angle_gamma   90.00
#
_symmetry.space_group_name_H-M   'P 1'
#
loop_
_entity.id
_entity.type
_entity.pdbx_description
1 polymer ?
#
loop_
_entity_poly.entity_id
_entity_poly.type
_entity_poly.pdbx_seq_one_letter_code
_entity_poly.pdbx_strand_id
1 'polypeptide(L)'
;MIGVPELVVLAAAGYRATQLAVHDAILEPARGAVFDWQTRKPDSKPREWVVSLISCVYCMGWWISGATLVTWLLASGQWDDSPLLVHGLEWLAVAGASVFLNRVDDTLGDLTAR
;
A
#
# COMPACT_ATOMS: atom_id res chain seq x y z
N MET A 1 -15.83 -1.23 -13.98
CA MET A 1 -14.54 -1.89 -14.26
C MET A 1 -13.51 -0.83 -14.63
N ILE A 2 -12.36 -0.78 -13.95
CA ILE A 2 -11.34 0.26 -14.19
C ILE A 2 -10.65 0.06 -15.54
N GLY A 3 -10.36 1.16 -16.24
CA GLY A 3 -9.55 1.17 -17.44
C GLY A 3 -8.04 1.20 -17.13
N VAL A 4 -7.24 1.17 -18.19
CA VAL A 4 -5.77 1.29 -18.10
C VAL A 4 -5.33 2.65 -17.52
N PRO A 5 -5.92 3.80 -17.92
CA PRO A 5 -5.54 5.09 -17.34
C PRO A 5 -5.79 5.14 -15.83
N GLU A 6 -6.95 4.67 -15.38
CA GLU A 6 -7.31 4.59 -13.97
C GLU A 6 -6.33 3.69 -13.21
N LEU A 7 -6.02 2.51 -13.77
CA LEU A 7 -5.03 1.61 -13.17
C LEU A 7 -3.66 2.29 -12.98
N VAL A 8 -3.17 3.05 -13.96
CA VAL A 8 -1.89 3.76 -13.86
C VAL A 8 -1.93 4.82 -12.76
N VAL A 9 -3.00 5.61 -12.69
CA VAL A 9 -3.16 6.64 -11.65
C VAL A 9 -3.27 6.01 -10.27
N LEU A 10 -4.08 4.96 -10.12
CA LEU A 10 -4.26 4.25 -8.85
C LEU A 10 -2.98 3.55 -8.41
N ALA A 11 -2.20 3.01 -9.35
CA ALA A 11 -0.91 2.41 -9.04
C ALA A 11 0.11 3.45 -8.58
N ALA A 12 0.19 4.61 -9.26
CA ALA A 12 1.06 5.70 -8.85
C ALA A 12 0.66 6.27 -7.48
N ALA A 13 -0.65 6.42 -7.23
CA ALA A 13 -1.19 6.85 -5.95
C ALA A 13 -0.88 5.82 -4.85
N GLY A 14 -1.12 4.54 -5.10
CA GLY A 14 -0.83 3.44 -4.20
C GLY A 14 0.66 3.36 -3.85
N TYR A 15 1.53 3.47 -4.85
CA TYR A 15 2.98 3.59 -4.67
C TYR A 15 3.35 4.76 -3.74
N ARG A 16 2.93 5.99 -4.06
CA ARG A 16 3.31 7.17 -3.26
C ARG A 16 2.74 7.12 -1.85
N ALA A 17 1.50 6.68 -1.68
CA ALA A 17 0.89 6.52 -0.37
C ALA A 17 1.60 5.45 0.46
N THR A 18 2.09 4.38 -0.17
CA THR A 18 2.90 3.36 0.52
C THR A 18 4.24 3.93 0.98
N GLN A 19 4.92 4.69 0.12
CA GLN A 19 6.15 5.39 0.49
C GLN A 19 5.93 6.38 1.64
N LEU A 20 4.82 7.11 1.61
CA LEU A 20 4.41 7.99 2.71
C LEU A 20 4.22 7.21 4.03
N ALA A 21 3.58 6.04 3.97
CA ALA A 21 3.30 5.22 5.15
C ALA A 21 4.53 4.55 5.74
N VAL A 22 5.45 4.07 4.89
CA VAL A 22 6.53 3.18 5.32
C VAL A 22 7.89 3.87 5.42
N HIS A 23 8.12 4.95 4.67
CA HIS A 23 9.44 5.58 4.59
C HIS A 23 9.46 7.06 4.96
N ASP A 24 8.36 7.79 4.77
CA ASP A 24 8.35 9.23 4.94
C ASP A 24 8.32 9.65 6.42
N ALA A 25 8.97 10.78 6.70
CA ALA A 25 9.09 11.37 8.04
C ALA A 25 7.73 11.84 8.58
N ILE A 26 6.77 12.14 7.70
CA ILE A 26 5.42 12.59 8.09
C ILE A 26 4.72 11.56 8.98
N LEU A 27 4.82 10.27 8.66
CA LEU A 27 4.20 9.20 9.43
C LEU A 27 5.16 8.51 10.41
N GLU A 28 6.40 9.01 10.54
CA GLU A 28 7.39 8.50 11.49
C GLU A 28 6.90 8.55 12.94
N PRO A 29 6.30 9.64 13.46
CA PRO A 29 5.82 9.67 14.85
C PRO A 29 4.73 8.62 15.12
N ALA A 30 3.85 8.39 14.14
CA ALA A 30 2.80 7.39 14.25
C ALA A 30 3.38 5.97 14.25
N ARG A 31 4.36 5.69 13.37
CA ARG A 31 5.09 4.40 13.38
C ARG A 31 5.84 4.19 14.69
N GLY A 32 6.55 5.21 15.18
CA GLY A 32 7.22 5.20 16.49
C GLY A 32 6.28 4.82 17.63
N ALA A 33 5.08 5.41 17.68
CA ALA A 33 4.08 5.07 18.69
C ALA A 33 3.62 3.60 18.63
N VAL A 34 3.52 3.01 17.44
CA VAL A 34 3.17 1.59 17.27
C VAL A 34 4.33 0.69 17.72
N PHE A 35 5.57 1.05 17.39
CA PHE A 35 6.75 0.32 17.88
C PHE A 35 6.83 0.38 19.41
N ASP A 36 6.66 1.55 20.02
CA ASP A 36 6.64 1.74 21.47
C ASP A 36 5.49 0.96 22.14
N TRP A 37 4.35 0.83 21.47
CA TRP A 37 3.28 -0.04 21.94
C TRP A 37 3.66 -1.52 21.89
N GLN A 38 4.40 -1.97 20.87
CA GLN A 38 4.87 -3.35 20.78
C GLN A 38 5.93 -3.66 21.85
N THR A 39 6.85 -2.75 22.15
CA THR A 39 7.91 -2.96 23.16
C THR A 39 7.36 -3.15 24.57
N ARG A 40 6.15 -2.65 24.88
CA ARG A 40 5.46 -2.92 26.16
C ARG A 40 5.06 -4.39 26.36
N LYS A 41 5.02 -5.20 25.30
CA LYS A 41 4.73 -6.64 25.37
C LYS A 41 5.41 -7.39 24.20
N PRO A 42 6.74 -7.58 24.27
CA PRO A 42 7.53 -8.03 23.12
C PRO A 42 7.15 -9.43 22.63
N ASP A 43 6.77 -10.34 23.53
CA ASP A 43 6.41 -11.73 23.18
C ASP A 43 5.00 -11.88 22.58
N SER A 44 4.27 -10.76 22.44
CA SER A 44 2.90 -10.79 21.94
C SER A 44 2.87 -10.93 20.41
N LYS A 45 2.65 -12.15 19.93
CA LYS A 45 2.43 -12.47 18.50
C LYS A 45 1.48 -11.53 17.74
N PRO A 46 0.31 -11.12 18.26
CA PRO A 46 -0.52 -10.17 17.53
C PRO A 46 0.13 -8.78 17.38
N ARG A 47 0.96 -8.34 18.32
CA ARG A 47 1.66 -7.04 18.21
C ARG A 47 2.80 -7.11 17.21
N GLU A 48 3.54 -8.22 17.22
CA GLU A 48 4.57 -8.54 16.23
C GLU A 48 3.99 -8.54 14.81
N TRP A 49 2.82 -9.17 14.61
CA TRP A 49 2.14 -9.20 13.33
C TRP A 49 1.70 -7.82 12.84
N VAL A 50 1.14 -6.97 13.72
CA VAL A 50 0.77 -5.59 13.36
C VAL A 50 1.99 -4.79 12.94
N VAL A 51 3.09 -4.86 13.71
CA VAL A 51 4.33 -4.17 13.38
C VAL A 51 4.86 -4.64 12.01
N SER A 52 4.85 -5.95 11.76
CA SER A 52 5.25 -6.51 10.47
C SER A 52 4.41 -5.98 9.30
N LEU A 53 3.08 -5.89 9.49
CA LEU A 53 2.17 -5.36 8.47
C LEU A 53 2.47 -3.91 8.09
N ILE A 54 2.71 -3.04 9.08
CA ILE A 54 2.93 -1.61 8.83
C ILE A 54 4.34 -1.29 8.35
N SER A 55 5.31 -2.17 8.63
CA SER A 55 6.72 -1.94 8.29
C SER A 55 7.10 -2.54 6.94
N CYS A 56 6.35 -3.50 6.43
CA CYS A 56 6.61 -4.12 5.14
C CYS A 56 5.92 -3.34 4.02
N VAL A 57 6.70 -2.83 3.07
CA VAL A 57 6.20 -2.11 1.87
C VAL A 57 5.17 -2.93 1.11
N TYR A 58 5.36 -4.25 0.96
CA TYR A 58 4.40 -5.11 0.26
C TYR A 58 3.11 -5.32 1.04
N CYS A 59 3.20 -5.49 2.37
CA CYS A 59 2.04 -5.69 3.22
C CYS A 59 1.21 -4.41 3.33
N MET A 60 1.86 -3.29 3.63
CA MET A 60 1.19 -2.00 3.72
C MET A 60 0.67 -1.55 2.34
N GLY A 61 1.46 -1.77 1.29
CA GLY A 61 1.09 -1.45 -0.09
C GLY A 61 -0.11 -2.24 -0.59
N TRP A 62 -0.29 -3.50 -0.18
CA TRP A 62 -1.51 -4.26 -0.45
C TRP A 62 -2.75 -3.54 0.10
N TRP A 63 -2.74 -3.16 1.38
CA TRP A 63 -3.87 -2.50 2.02
C TRP A 63 -4.12 -1.11 1.47
N ILE A 64 -3.08 -0.34 1.21
CA ILE A 64 -3.17 1.02 0.63
C ILE A 64 -3.74 0.97 -0.79
N SER A 65 -3.32 0.00 -1.61
CA SER A 65 -3.84 -0.19 -2.96
C SER A 65 -5.34 -0.47 -2.94
N GLY A 66 -5.78 -1.34 -2.02
CA GLY A 66 -7.20 -1.62 -1.80
C GLY A 66 -7.98 -0.40 -1.34
N ALA A 67 -7.49 0.30 -0.32
CA ALA A 67 -8.13 1.51 0.18
C ALA A 67 -8.26 2.59 -0.90
N THR A 68 -7.23 2.74 -1.74
CA THR A 68 -7.21 3.70 -2.84
C THR A 68 -8.20 3.32 -3.93
N LEU A 69 -8.25 2.04 -4.32
CA LEU A 69 -9.24 1.53 -5.27
C LEU A 69 -10.67 1.69 -4.75
N VAL A 70 -10.94 1.28 -3.51
CA VAL A 70 -12.26 1.42 -2.88
C VAL A 70 -12.68 2.90 -2.84
N THR A 71 -11.77 3.79 -2.44
CA THR A 71 -12.04 5.24 -2.42
C THR A 71 -12.39 5.76 -3.81
N TRP A 72 -11.65 5.34 -4.84
CA TRP A 72 -11.93 5.70 -6.22
C TRP A 72 -13.31 5.22 -6.66
N LEU A 73 -13.59 3.92 -6.52
CA LEU A 73 -14.85 3.33 -6.94
C LEU A 73 -16.06 3.98 -6.25
N LEU A 74 -15.95 4.27 -4.95
CA LEU A 74 -17.02 4.95 -4.21
C LEU A 74 -17.18 6.42 -4.65
N ALA A 75 -16.08 7.15 -4.79
CA ALA A 75 -16.12 8.57 -5.18
C ALA A 75 -16.59 8.78 -6.62
N SER A 76 -16.29 7.83 -7.52
CA SER A 76 -16.72 7.87 -8.92
C SER A 76 -18.08 7.22 -9.17
N GLY A 77 -18.72 6.65 -8.15
CA GLY A 77 -19.99 5.92 -8.27
C GLY A 77 -19.90 4.61 -9.06
N GLN A 78 -18.71 4.01 -9.18
CA GLN A 78 -18.46 2.80 -9.97
C GLN A 78 -18.49 1.51 -9.14
N TRP A 79 -18.78 1.60 -7.85
CA TRP A 79 -18.76 0.44 -6.93
C TRP A 79 -19.80 -0.62 -7.31
N ASP A 80 -20.98 -0.22 -7.79
CA ASP A 80 -22.06 -1.15 -8.12
C ASP A 80 -22.05 -1.59 -9.59
N ASP A 81 -21.09 -1.10 -10.40
CA ASP A 81 -21.01 -1.38 -11.84
C ASP A 81 -20.46 -2.77 -12.16
N SER A 82 -19.90 -3.48 -11.18
CA SER A 82 -19.24 -4.76 -11.39
C SER A 82 -19.36 -5.69 -10.16
N PRO A 83 -19.35 -7.02 -10.34
CA PRO A 83 -19.36 -7.95 -9.22
C PRO A 83 -18.14 -7.77 -8.31
N LEU A 84 -18.30 -8.03 -7.00
CA LEU A 84 -17.20 -7.97 -6.02
C LEU A 84 -15.96 -8.77 -6.42
N LEU A 85 -16.13 -9.88 -7.13
CA LEU A 85 -15.01 -10.68 -7.62
C LEU A 85 -14.14 -9.91 -8.62
N VAL A 86 -14.75 -9.07 -9.47
CA VAL A 86 -14.04 -8.19 -10.41
C VAL A 86 -13.24 -7.14 -9.64
N HIS A 87 -13.84 -6.51 -8.62
CA HIS A 87 -13.10 -5.57 -7.76
C HIS A 87 -11.93 -6.23 -7.02
N GLY A 88 -12.04 -7.52 -6.69
CA GLY A 88 -10.92 -8.30 -6.17
C GLY A 88 -9.75 -8.43 -7.17
N LEU A 89 -10.06 -8.64 -8.45
CA LEU A 89 -9.05 -8.65 -9.52
C LEU A 89 -8.46 -7.26 -9.77
N GLU A 90 -9.29 -6.22 -9.71
CA GLU A 90 -8.83 -4.83 -9.82
C GLU A 90 -7.88 -4.47 -8.67
N TRP A 91 -8.17 -4.91 -7.44
CA TRP A 91 -7.27 -4.73 -6.31
C TRP A 91 -5.93 -5.39 -6.60
N LEU A 92 -5.93 -6.65 -7.03
CA LEU A 92 -4.71 -7.36 -7.41
C LEU A 92 -3.92 -6.61 -8.49
N ALA A 93 -4.61 -6.06 -9.50
CA ALA A 93 -3.98 -5.28 -10.56
C ALA A 93 -3.32 -4.00 -10.03
N VAL A 94 -4.03 -3.22 -9.22
CA VAL A 94 -3.51 -1.97 -8.62
C VAL A 94 -2.32 -2.28 -7.69
N ALA A 95 -2.43 -3.30 -6.85
CA ALA A 95 -1.36 -3.73 -5.96
C ALA A 95 -0.14 -4.22 -6.75
N GLY A 96 -0.34 -5.07 -7.77
CA GLY A 96 0.74 -5.57 -8.62
C GLY A 96 1.48 -4.46 -9.36
N ALA A 97 0.75 -3.50 -9.93
CA ALA A 97 1.36 -2.34 -10.59
C ALA A 97 2.10 -1.43 -9.60
N SER A 98 1.55 -1.20 -8.40
CA SER A 98 2.23 -0.43 -7.35
C SER A 98 3.53 -1.12 -6.88
N VAL A 99 3.52 -2.45 -6.77
CA VAL A 99 4.71 -3.24 -6.43
C VAL A 99 5.76 -3.16 -7.52
N PHE A 100 5.35 -3.22 -8.79
CA PHE A 100 6.26 -3.04 -9.92
C PHE A 100 6.97 -1.68 -9.85
N LEU A 101 6.23 -0.60 -9.59
CA LEU A 101 6.82 0.73 -9.41
C LEU A 101 7.84 0.78 -8.26
N ASN A 102 7.52 0.19 -7.11
CA ASN A 102 8.47 0.08 -5.99
C ASN A 102 9.75 -0.66 -6.41
N ARG A 103 9.62 -1.79 -7.10
CA ARG A 103 10.79 -2.58 -7.55
C ARG A 103 11.66 -1.83 -8.55
N VAL A 104 11.04 -1.04 -9.43
CA VAL A 104 11.77 -0.18 -10.36
C VAL A 104 12.53 0.91 -9.60
N ASP A 105 11.89 1.58 -8.63
CA ASP A 105 12.53 2.60 -7.79
C ASP A 105 13.73 2.04 -7.02
N ASP A 106 13.55 0.89 -6.34
CA ASP A 106 14.63 0.19 -5.63
C ASP A 106 15.83 -0.10 -6.57
N THR A 107 15.54 -0.63 -7.77
CA THR A 107 16.58 -1.00 -8.75
C THR A 107 17.33 0.23 -9.28
N LEU A 108 16.62 1.33 -9.54
CA LEU A 108 17.23 2.58 -9.99
C LEU A 108 18.06 3.24 -8.88
N GLY A 109 17.60 3.17 -7.63
CA GLY A 109 18.36 3.61 -6.46
C GLY A 109 19.70 2.88 -6.36
N ASP A 110 19.70 1.56 -6.49
CA ASP A 110 20.92 0.74 -6.45
C ASP A 110 21.93 1.06 -7.56
N LEU A 111 21.44 1.44 -8.75
CA LEU A 111 22.29 1.79 -9.89
C LEU A 111 22.93 3.18 -9.74
N THR A 112 22.24 4.11 -9.08
CA THR A 112 22.72 5.49 -8.88
C THR A 112 23.61 5.66 -7.66
N ALA A 113 23.55 4.72 -6.71
CA ALA A 113 24.41 4.69 -5.52
C ALA A 113 25.81 4.08 -5.77
N ARG A 114 26.08 3.58 -7.00
CA ARG A 114 27.39 3.06 -7.44
C ARG A 114 28.17 4.10 -8.22
#